data_AF-A0A7X1ATP4-F1
#
_entry.id   AF-A0A7X1ATP4-F1
#
_cell.length_a   1.000
_cell.length_b   1.000
_cell.length_c   1.000
_cell.angle_alpha   90.00
_cell.angle_beta   90.00
_cell.angle_gamma   90.00
#
_symmetry.space_group_name_H-M   'P 1'
#
loop_
_entity.id
_entity.type
_entity.pdbx_description
1 polymer ?
#
loop_
_entity_poly.entity_id
_entity_poly.type
_entity_poly.pdbx_seq_one_letter_code
_entity_poly.pdbx_strand_id
1 'polypeptide(L)'
;GEISRLDIGKIDNPIRFQGQYFDQESGLHYNRHRYYNPDIGRYLTPDPVKLAGGINGYQYTPNPTGWIDPLGLSTCPGGDGCEPASSGAHPKPSVNEGTPALPQLTRAERQAKIGELAEINAKRKVLGWEQEYDMHTVEKHGPEIPDNALKQRSIDGTNPTTGQRGAINSSSQFKSWRMQLHAINKAIGRMQGDSPSPTGFDRNGNPVVVVDLPGAGRGYKPNSRNVNNPRYIENMDKAEIRFDRSNPTRPFTAFPK
;
A
#
# COMPACT_ATOMS: atom_id res chain seq x y z
N GLY A 1 23.57 9.80 -20.09
CA GLY A 1 23.89 8.45 -19.58
C GLY A 1 24.01 8.57 -18.09
N GLU A 2 23.03 8.08 -17.36
CA GLU A 2 23.02 8.10 -15.89
C GLU A 2 23.20 6.65 -15.43
N ILE A 3 24.31 6.41 -14.74
CA ILE A 3 24.73 5.09 -14.28
C ILE A 3 23.98 4.82 -12.97
N SER A 4 22.90 4.05 -13.02
CA SER A 4 22.25 3.52 -11.82
C SER A 4 23.17 2.45 -11.20
N ARG A 5 23.89 2.84 -10.14
CA ARG A 5 24.61 1.91 -9.26
C ARG A 5 23.59 0.96 -8.62
N LEU A 6 23.80 -0.34 -8.85
CA LEU A 6 23.16 -1.44 -8.14
C LEU A 6 23.76 -1.50 -6.73
N ASP A 7 22.99 -1.15 -5.69
CA ASP A 7 23.38 -1.41 -4.30
C ASP A 7 22.88 -2.79 -3.88
N ILE A 8 23.80 -3.77 -3.96
CA ILE A 8 23.71 -5.09 -3.34
C ILE A 8 23.54 -4.88 -1.82
N GLY A 9 22.43 -5.34 -1.24
CA GLY A 9 22.23 -5.32 0.21
C GLY A 9 21.24 -4.29 0.76
N LYS A 10 20.10 -4.07 0.09
CA LYS A 10 19.04 -3.20 0.63
C LYS A 10 18.39 -3.83 1.87
N ILE A 11 18.99 -3.58 3.03
CA ILE A 11 18.35 -3.73 4.34
C ILE A 11 17.04 -2.95 4.25
N ASP A 12 15.93 -3.60 4.59
CA ASP A 12 14.63 -2.95 4.70
C ASP A 12 14.73 -1.95 5.86
N ASN A 13 15.16 -0.73 5.53
CA ASN A 13 15.35 0.34 6.48
C ASN A 13 14.01 1.08 6.54
N PRO A 14 13.17 0.85 7.57
CA PRO A 14 11.91 1.58 7.70
C PRO A 14 12.15 3.04 8.09
N ILE A 15 13.36 3.42 8.49
CA ILE A 15 13.67 4.81 8.82
C ILE A 15 13.71 5.63 7.53
N ARG A 16 13.00 6.76 7.52
CA ARG A 16 12.96 7.73 6.42
C ARG A 16 13.73 8.99 6.84
N PHE A 17 13.29 10.18 6.46
CA PHE A 17 13.83 11.42 7.02
C PHE A 17 13.84 11.36 8.55
N GLN A 18 14.76 12.08 9.20
CA GLN A 18 15.05 11.90 10.63
C GLN A 18 13.77 11.88 11.50
N GLY A 19 13.52 10.74 12.15
CA GLY A 19 12.36 10.52 13.04
C GLY A 19 11.14 9.85 12.38
N GLN A 20 11.15 9.64 11.07
CA GLN A 20 10.02 9.05 10.33
C GLN A 20 10.15 7.54 10.16
N TYR A 21 9.05 6.82 10.40
CA TYR A 21 8.93 5.39 10.14
C TYR A 21 8.06 5.13 8.92
N PHE A 22 8.57 4.36 7.96
CA PHE A 22 7.82 3.96 6.78
C PHE A 22 6.80 2.89 7.12
N ASP A 23 5.54 3.23 6.93
CA ASP A 23 4.46 2.27 6.96
C ASP A 23 4.27 1.66 5.57
N GLN A 24 4.76 0.42 5.40
CA GLN A 24 4.66 -0.32 4.14
C GLN A 24 3.23 -0.54 3.67
N GLU A 25 2.27 -0.57 4.60
CA GLU A 25 0.88 -0.89 4.28
C GLU A 25 0.14 0.30 3.65
N SER A 26 0.41 1.52 4.11
CA SER A 26 -0.19 2.75 3.58
C SER A 26 0.70 3.50 2.58
N GLY A 27 2.01 3.19 2.57
CA GLY A 27 3.03 3.95 1.85
C GLY A 27 3.33 5.32 2.48
N LEU A 28 2.80 5.59 3.68
CA LEU A 28 2.99 6.85 4.41
C LEU A 28 4.16 6.77 5.39
N HIS A 29 4.62 7.93 5.83
CA HIS A 29 5.70 8.04 6.81
C HIS A 29 5.09 8.48 8.15
N TYR A 30 5.09 7.61 9.14
CA TYR A 30 4.66 7.93 10.48
C TYR A 30 5.73 8.77 11.20
N ASN A 31 5.35 9.97 11.63
CA ASN A 31 6.19 10.88 12.40
C ASN A 31 5.49 11.21 13.73
N ARG A 32 5.63 10.32 14.72
CA ARG A 32 5.05 10.39 16.08
C ARG A 32 3.59 10.84 16.15
N HIS A 33 3.31 12.13 16.02
CA HIS A 33 1.96 12.68 16.13
C HIS A 33 1.22 12.79 14.78
N ARG A 34 1.91 12.64 13.64
CA ARG A 34 1.33 12.84 12.29
C ARG A 34 1.80 11.82 11.27
N TYR A 35 0.97 11.57 10.25
CA TYR A 35 1.36 10.83 9.04
C TYR A 35 1.76 11.82 7.94
N TYR A 36 2.96 11.64 7.40
CA TYR A 36 3.53 12.41 6.29
C TYR A 36 3.35 11.65 4.98
N ASN A 37 2.89 12.34 3.95
CA ASN A 37 2.77 11.80 2.61
C ASN A 37 3.96 12.28 1.74
N PRO A 38 4.91 11.39 1.39
CA PRO A 38 6.09 11.77 0.62
C PRO A 38 5.78 12.20 -0.82
N ASP A 39 4.68 11.73 -1.43
CA ASP A 39 4.33 12.05 -2.83
C ASP A 39 3.95 13.53 -3.01
N ILE A 40 3.40 14.16 -1.97
CA ILE A 40 2.91 15.55 -1.98
C ILE A 40 3.66 16.49 -1.03
N GLY A 41 4.63 15.96 -0.28
CA GLY A 41 5.52 16.75 0.58
C GLY A 41 4.87 17.38 1.82
N ARG A 42 3.80 16.79 2.39
CA ARG A 42 3.06 17.40 3.52
C ARG A 42 2.42 16.38 4.46
N TYR A 43 2.05 16.83 5.67
CA TYR A 43 1.27 16.05 6.62
C TYR A 43 -0.20 15.91 6.20
N LEU A 44 -0.84 14.83 6.63
CA LEU A 44 -2.26 14.56 6.36
C LEU A 44 -3.22 15.27 7.31
N THR A 45 -2.74 15.63 8.50
CA THR A 45 -3.52 16.33 9.53
C THR A 45 -2.86 17.65 9.87
N PRO A 46 -3.65 18.72 10.15
CA PRO A 46 -3.11 19.96 10.69
C PRO A 46 -2.29 19.69 11.95
N ASP A 47 -1.33 20.56 12.22
CA ASP A 47 -0.53 20.51 13.42
C ASP A 47 -1.41 20.58 14.69
N PRO A 48 -1.32 19.60 15.60
CA PRO A 48 -1.97 19.65 16.91
C PRO A 48 -1.66 20.92 17.72
N VAL A 49 -0.48 21.54 17.52
CA VAL A 49 -0.11 22.81 18.19
C VAL A 49 -0.66 24.07 17.48
N LYS A 50 -1.44 23.90 16.41
CA LYS A 50 -2.11 24.97 15.66
C LYS A 50 -1.11 26.02 15.16
N LEU A 51 -1.41 27.32 15.35
CA LEU A 51 -0.59 28.45 14.89
C LEU A 51 0.79 28.52 15.56
N ALA A 52 0.98 27.89 16.73
CA ALA A 52 2.31 27.76 17.32
C ALA A 52 3.25 26.92 16.43
N GLY A 53 2.66 26.07 15.58
CA GLY A 53 3.34 25.28 14.55
C GLY A 53 3.73 26.06 13.30
N GLY A 54 3.37 27.35 13.22
CA GLY A 54 3.47 28.17 12.02
C GLY A 54 2.15 28.31 11.26
N ILE A 55 2.16 29.14 10.20
CA ILE A 55 0.96 29.53 9.44
C ILE A 55 0.42 28.36 8.61
N ASN A 56 1.29 27.45 8.17
CA ASN A 56 0.90 26.29 7.37
C ASN A 56 0.85 25.02 8.22
N GLY A 57 -0.32 24.70 8.77
CA GLY A 57 -0.51 23.54 9.66
C GLY A 57 -0.29 22.16 9.01
N TYR A 58 -0.17 22.07 7.69
CA TYR A 58 0.12 20.81 6.99
C TYR A 58 1.59 20.68 6.58
N GLN A 59 2.39 21.73 6.77
CA GLN A 59 3.77 21.76 6.33
C GLN A 59 4.64 20.80 7.15
N TYR A 60 5.58 20.13 6.48
CA TYR A 60 6.58 19.32 7.15
C TYR A 60 7.58 20.19 7.91
N THR A 61 8.38 20.96 7.18
CA THR A 61 9.26 22.01 7.71
C THR A 61 9.31 23.17 6.71
N PRO A 62 9.55 24.41 7.17
CA PRO A 62 9.78 25.55 6.27
C PRO A 62 10.95 25.35 5.30
N ASN A 63 12.01 24.67 5.74
CA ASN A 63 13.14 24.33 4.89
C ASN A 63 13.54 22.84 5.05
N PRO A 64 13.05 21.92 4.21
CA PRO A 64 13.30 20.48 4.35
C PRO A 64 14.73 20.04 4.05
N THR A 65 15.57 20.90 3.46
CA THR A 65 16.99 20.57 3.23
C THR A 65 17.88 20.87 4.44
N GLY A 66 17.44 21.75 5.34
CA GLY A 66 18.20 22.11 6.55
C GLY A 66 17.49 21.79 7.86
N TRP A 67 16.18 21.60 7.86
CA TRP A 67 15.36 21.52 9.07
C TRP A 67 14.62 20.19 9.15
N ILE A 68 14.53 19.67 10.37
CA ILE A 68 13.85 18.43 10.72
C ILE A 68 12.70 18.72 11.69
N ASP A 69 11.65 17.89 11.66
CA ASP A 69 10.52 17.93 12.62
C ASP A 69 10.48 16.61 13.40
N PRO A 70 11.25 16.47 14.49
CA PRO A 70 11.40 15.21 15.22
C PRO A 70 10.14 14.75 15.96
N LEU A 71 9.24 15.70 16.24
CA LEU A 71 8.02 15.44 16.99
C LEU A 71 6.80 15.30 16.08
N GLY A 72 6.87 15.72 14.82
CA GLY A 72 5.66 15.91 14.05
C GLY A 72 4.83 17.06 14.63
N LEU A 73 5.46 18.10 15.18
CA LEU A 73 4.85 19.31 15.74
C LEU A 73 5.83 20.45 15.40
N SER A 74 5.51 21.34 14.47
CA SER A 74 6.54 22.22 13.89
C SER A 74 7.01 23.31 14.86
N THR A 75 8.32 23.38 15.11
CA THR A 75 9.21 24.58 15.22
C THR A 75 10.56 24.14 15.78
N CYS A 76 11.67 24.48 15.11
CA CYS A 76 13.03 24.54 15.68
C CYS A 76 13.99 25.29 14.72
N PRO A 77 14.56 26.44 15.11
CA PRO A 77 15.97 26.76 14.89
C PRO A 77 16.75 26.39 16.15
N GLY A 78 17.89 25.71 15.98
CA GLY A 78 18.51 24.90 17.03
C GLY A 78 19.13 25.65 18.21
N GLY A 79 19.38 24.84 19.25
CA GLY A 79 20.24 25.19 20.39
C GLY A 79 19.49 25.39 21.71
N ASP A 80 18.67 24.42 22.12
CA ASP A 80 18.47 23.98 23.52
C ASP A 80 17.22 23.10 23.60
N GLY A 81 17.40 21.79 23.38
CA GLY A 81 16.43 20.75 23.69
C GLY A 81 15.07 20.82 22.96
N CYS A 82 14.57 19.67 22.52
CA CYS A 82 13.13 19.54 22.23
C CYS A 82 12.34 19.53 23.55
N GLU A 83 12.49 20.54 24.39
CA GLU A 83 11.68 20.73 25.58
C GLU A 83 10.47 21.58 25.20
N PRO A 84 9.23 21.16 25.55
CA PRO A 84 8.12 22.09 25.52
C PRO A 84 8.49 23.19 26.50
N ALA A 85 8.62 24.45 26.04
CA ALA A 85 8.97 25.58 26.88
C ALA A 85 7.97 25.70 28.04
N SER A 86 8.33 25.09 29.17
CA SER A 86 7.67 25.20 30.46
C SER A 86 8.37 26.34 31.21
N SER A 87 8.07 27.57 30.83
CA SER A 87 8.46 28.72 31.63
C SER A 87 7.45 29.84 31.51
N GLY A 88 6.73 30.07 32.61
CA GLY A 88 6.07 31.34 32.90
C GLY A 88 4.61 31.41 32.49
N ALA A 89 3.72 31.32 33.47
CA ALA A 89 2.35 31.78 33.37
C ALA A 89 2.32 33.30 33.10
N HIS A 90 2.36 33.68 31.82
CA HIS A 90 1.83 34.96 31.38
C HIS A 90 0.40 34.71 30.88
N PRO A 91 -0.62 35.42 31.40
CA PRO A 91 -1.96 35.30 30.88
C PRO A 91 -1.92 35.76 29.41
N LYS A 92 -2.09 34.81 28.48
CA LYS A 92 -2.19 35.12 27.05
C LYS A 92 -3.36 36.09 26.88
N PRO A 93 -3.19 37.25 26.24
CA PRO A 93 -4.34 38.02 25.80
C PRO A 93 -5.12 37.14 24.82
N SER A 94 -6.33 36.71 25.21
CA SER A 94 -7.20 35.95 24.32
C SER A 94 -7.80 36.92 23.31
N VAL A 95 -7.12 37.09 22.18
CA VAL A 95 -7.76 37.67 21.00
C VAL A 95 -8.72 36.62 20.48
N ASN A 96 -10.02 36.80 20.75
CA ASN A 96 -11.07 36.04 20.10
C ASN A 96 -11.18 36.54 18.66
N GLU A 97 -10.42 35.95 17.73
CA GLU A 97 -10.41 36.36 16.31
C GLU A 97 -11.69 35.97 15.54
N GLY A 98 -12.77 35.54 16.22
CA GLY A 98 -14.05 35.22 15.58
C GLY A 98 -13.98 34.16 14.48
N THR A 99 -12.84 33.48 14.34
CA THR A 99 -12.60 32.51 13.28
C THR A 99 -13.24 31.19 13.70
N PRO A 100 -14.14 30.61 12.88
CA PRO A 100 -14.71 29.31 13.19
C PRO A 100 -13.59 28.28 13.31
N ALA A 101 -13.62 27.48 14.38
CA ALA A 101 -12.67 26.40 14.55
C ALA A 101 -12.73 25.49 13.32
N LEU A 102 -11.57 25.24 12.70
CA LEU A 102 -11.48 24.27 11.60
C LEU A 102 -12.11 22.95 12.07
N PRO A 103 -12.94 22.30 11.25
CA PRO A 103 -13.54 21.03 11.63
C PRO A 103 -12.41 20.03 11.93
N GLN A 104 -12.28 19.65 13.20
CA GLN A 104 -11.32 18.65 13.63
C GLN A 104 -11.92 17.28 13.39
N LEU A 105 -11.37 16.54 12.43
CA LEU A 105 -11.76 15.15 12.20
C LEU A 105 -11.55 14.36 13.49
N THR A 106 -12.60 13.66 13.91
CA THR A 106 -12.54 12.66 14.96
C THR A 106 -11.47 11.62 14.62
N ARG A 107 -10.99 10.90 15.64
CA ARG A 107 -10.03 9.81 15.42
C ARG A 107 -10.56 8.76 14.42
N ALA A 108 -11.87 8.48 14.46
CA ALA A 108 -12.52 7.55 13.56
C ALA A 108 -12.49 8.04 12.10
N GLU A 109 -12.85 9.30 11.86
CA GLU A 109 -12.81 9.89 10.51
C GLU A 109 -11.37 9.98 9.97
N ARG A 110 -10.40 10.30 10.83
CA ARG A 110 -8.97 10.25 10.45
C ARG A 110 -8.56 8.86 10.03
N GLN A 111 -8.94 7.83 10.79
CA GLN A 111 -8.60 6.45 10.47
C GLN A 111 -9.26 6.00 9.15
N ALA A 112 -10.53 6.36 8.92
CA ALA A 112 -11.23 6.06 7.68
C ALA A 112 -10.53 6.69 6.47
N LYS A 113 -10.14 7.97 6.57
CA LYS A 113 -9.42 8.68 5.53
C LYS A 113 -8.04 8.07 5.25
N ILE A 114 -7.33 7.62 6.28
CA ILE A 114 -6.06 6.88 6.13
C ILE A 114 -6.31 5.57 5.37
N GLY A 115 -7.37 4.83 5.71
CA GLY A 115 -7.74 3.59 5.03
C GLY A 115 -8.03 3.80 3.55
N GLU A 116 -8.80 4.82 3.21
CA GLU A 116 -9.11 5.20 1.82
C GLU A 116 -7.84 5.57 1.04
N LEU A 117 -6.98 6.43 1.62
CA LEU A 117 -5.71 6.81 1.00
C LEU A 117 -4.79 5.60 0.79
N ALA A 118 -4.77 4.66 1.74
CA ALA A 118 -3.98 3.44 1.63
C ALA A 118 -4.48 2.55 0.48
N GLU A 119 -5.80 2.41 0.29
CA GLU A 119 -6.37 1.69 -0.87
C GLU A 119 -6.03 2.37 -2.21
N ILE A 120 -6.13 3.70 -2.28
CA ILE A 120 -5.77 4.48 -3.48
C ILE A 120 -4.28 4.34 -3.81
N ASN A 121 -3.42 4.47 -2.81
CA ASN A 121 -1.97 4.31 -2.98
C ASN A 121 -1.62 2.88 -3.41
N ALA A 122 -2.28 1.89 -2.82
CA ALA A 122 -2.09 0.48 -3.18
C ALA A 122 -2.49 0.23 -4.64
N LYS A 123 -3.65 0.75 -5.07
CA LYS A 123 -4.09 0.69 -6.47
C LYS A 123 -3.05 1.31 -7.40
N ARG A 124 -2.57 2.52 -7.11
CA ARG A 124 -1.56 3.21 -7.93
C ARG A 124 -0.28 2.36 -8.08
N LYS A 125 0.22 1.79 -6.98
CA LYS A 125 1.43 0.95 -6.97
C LYS A 125 1.24 -0.34 -7.76
N VAL A 126 0.14 -1.05 -7.54
CA VAL A 126 -0.16 -2.29 -8.27
C VAL A 126 -0.31 -2.03 -9.76
N LEU A 127 -1.01 -0.97 -10.17
CA LEU A 127 -1.13 -0.60 -11.58
C LEU A 127 0.22 -0.22 -12.21
N GLY A 128 1.11 0.44 -11.44
CA GLY A 128 2.47 0.73 -11.89
C GLY A 128 3.27 -0.54 -12.18
N TRP A 129 3.22 -1.53 -11.29
CA TRP A 129 3.87 -2.82 -11.52
C TRP A 129 3.22 -3.66 -12.61
N GLU A 130 1.91 -3.57 -12.76
CA GLU A 130 1.20 -4.23 -13.85
C GLU A 130 1.80 -3.83 -15.20
N GLN A 131 2.11 -2.54 -15.36
CA GLN A 131 2.78 -2.01 -16.55
C GLN A 131 4.28 -2.33 -16.58
N GLU A 132 5.00 -2.14 -15.47
CA GLU A 132 6.47 -2.34 -15.40
C GLU A 132 6.87 -3.78 -15.71
N TYR A 133 6.14 -4.75 -15.17
CA TYR A 133 6.46 -6.17 -15.30
C TYR A 133 5.66 -6.89 -16.39
N ASP A 134 4.72 -6.18 -17.05
CA ASP A 134 3.78 -6.76 -18.00
C ASP A 134 2.95 -7.89 -17.35
N MET A 135 2.38 -7.58 -16.19
CA MET A 135 1.53 -8.52 -15.46
C MET A 135 0.10 -8.48 -15.99
N HIS A 136 -0.63 -9.57 -15.78
CA HIS A 136 -2.07 -9.68 -16.05
C HIS A 136 -2.84 -10.02 -14.77
N THR A 137 -2.39 -9.48 -13.64
CA THR A 137 -2.95 -9.70 -12.31
C THR A 137 -4.22 -8.90 -12.13
N VAL A 138 -4.20 -7.61 -12.44
CA VAL A 138 -5.34 -6.70 -12.25
C VAL A 138 -6.49 -7.11 -13.16
N GLU A 139 -6.19 -7.36 -14.43
CA GLU A 139 -7.16 -7.81 -15.43
C GLU A 139 -7.88 -9.10 -14.99
N LYS A 140 -7.17 -10.05 -14.37
CA LYS A 140 -7.74 -11.37 -14.06
C LYS A 140 -8.17 -11.55 -12.61
N HIS A 141 -7.57 -10.83 -11.67
CA HIS A 141 -7.66 -11.08 -10.23
C HIS A 141 -7.77 -9.80 -9.39
N GLY A 142 -7.89 -8.62 -10.02
CA GLY A 142 -8.04 -7.36 -9.31
C GLY A 142 -9.32 -7.30 -8.46
N PRO A 143 -9.31 -6.51 -7.37
CA PRO A 143 -10.43 -6.43 -6.42
C PRO A 143 -11.69 -5.73 -6.96
N GLU A 144 -11.57 -5.07 -8.11
CA GLU A 144 -12.66 -4.37 -8.78
C GLU A 144 -13.39 -5.25 -9.81
N ILE A 145 -13.02 -6.53 -9.94
CA ILE A 145 -13.67 -7.46 -10.84
C ILE A 145 -15.09 -7.76 -10.34
N PRO A 146 -16.13 -7.55 -11.18
CA PRO A 146 -17.49 -7.78 -10.74
C PRO A 146 -17.74 -9.28 -10.54
N ASP A 147 -18.55 -9.61 -9.53
CA ASP A 147 -18.76 -11.00 -9.09
C ASP A 147 -19.35 -11.89 -10.19
N ASN A 148 -20.24 -11.32 -11.03
CA ASN A 148 -20.81 -12.02 -12.18
C ASN A 148 -19.74 -12.45 -13.20
N ALA A 149 -18.74 -11.61 -13.47
CA ALA A 149 -17.64 -11.94 -14.38
C ALA A 149 -16.74 -13.01 -13.77
N LEU A 150 -16.50 -12.95 -12.46
CA LEU A 150 -15.75 -13.98 -11.74
C LEU A 150 -16.46 -15.33 -11.77
N LYS A 151 -17.79 -15.34 -11.57
CA LYS A 151 -18.63 -16.53 -11.69
C LYS A 151 -18.59 -17.07 -13.12
N GLN A 152 -18.80 -16.21 -14.12
CA GLN A 152 -18.81 -16.58 -15.54
C GLN A 152 -17.49 -17.24 -15.96
N ARG A 153 -16.35 -16.70 -15.53
CA ARG A 153 -15.03 -17.31 -15.77
C ARG A 153 -14.95 -18.78 -15.31
N SER A 154 -15.56 -19.11 -14.17
CA SER A 154 -15.61 -20.49 -13.66
C SER A 154 -16.62 -21.39 -14.39
N ILE A 155 -17.53 -20.80 -15.18
CA ILE A 155 -18.51 -21.52 -16.01
C ILE A 155 -17.90 -21.82 -17.38
N ASP A 156 -17.36 -20.82 -18.07
CA ASP A 156 -17.00 -20.92 -19.49
C ASP A 156 -15.58 -20.45 -19.83
N GLY A 157 -14.77 -20.10 -18.82
CA GLY A 157 -13.39 -19.66 -19.04
C GLY A 157 -13.26 -18.24 -19.58
N THR A 158 -14.34 -17.45 -19.61
CA THR A 158 -14.31 -16.06 -20.06
C THR A 158 -13.42 -15.20 -19.16
N ASN A 159 -12.52 -14.45 -19.78
CA ASN A 159 -11.69 -13.47 -19.09
C ASN A 159 -12.59 -12.36 -18.49
N PRO A 160 -12.44 -12.05 -17.20
CA PRO A 160 -13.40 -11.20 -16.48
C PRO A 160 -13.33 -9.72 -16.88
N THR A 161 -12.26 -9.28 -17.54
CA THR A 161 -12.12 -7.90 -18.03
C THR A 161 -12.23 -7.81 -19.55
N THR A 162 -11.57 -8.70 -20.28
CA THR A 162 -11.53 -8.62 -21.77
C THR A 162 -12.66 -9.38 -22.45
N GLY A 163 -13.39 -10.25 -21.75
CA GLY A 163 -14.46 -11.06 -22.34
C GLY A 163 -13.97 -12.17 -23.28
N GLN A 164 -12.65 -12.34 -23.45
CA GLN A 164 -12.08 -13.38 -24.29
C GLN A 164 -12.27 -14.76 -23.65
N ARG A 165 -12.66 -15.76 -24.44
CA ARG A 165 -12.83 -17.13 -23.95
C ARG A 165 -11.49 -17.86 -23.85
N GLY A 166 -11.29 -18.58 -22.76
CA GLY A 166 -10.13 -19.42 -22.53
C GLY A 166 -10.50 -20.74 -21.85
N ALA A 167 -9.50 -21.38 -21.23
CA ALA A 167 -9.72 -22.62 -20.49
C ALA A 167 -10.53 -22.39 -19.20
N ILE A 168 -11.50 -23.28 -18.95
CA ILE A 168 -12.30 -23.26 -17.73
C ILE A 168 -11.42 -23.62 -16.54
N ASN A 169 -11.28 -22.69 -15.60
CA ASN A 169 -10.47 -22.83 -14.39
C ASN A 169 -11.18 -22.17 -13.21
N SER A 170 -10.70 -22.42 -12.00
CA SER A 170 -11.07 -21.61 -10.84
C SER A 170 -10.78 -20.13 -11.09
N SER A 171 -11.65 -19.28 -10.57
CA SER A 171 -11.51 -17.85 -10.61
C SER A 171 -11.36 -17.31 -9.19
N SER A 172 -10.51 -16.31 -9.00
CA SER A 172 -10.30 -15.65 -7.72
C SER A 172 -10.02 -14.17 -7.92
N GLN A 173 -10.40 -13.35 -6.95
CA GLN A 173 -10.10 -11.93 -6.89
C GLN A 173 -9.65 -11.53 -5.49
N PHE A 174 -8.74 -10.57 -5.40
CA PHE A 174 -8.34 -9.99 -4.11
C PHE A 174 -9.51 -9.27 -3.45
N LYS A 175 -9.57 -9.22 -2.11
CA LYS A 175 -10.62 -8.45 -1.42
C LYS A 175 -10.34 -6.94 -1.42
N SER A 176 -9.07 -6.52 -1.52
CA SER A 176 -8.69 -5.12 -1.54
C SER A 176 -7.37 -4.89 -2.27
N TRP A 177 -7.11 -3.64 -2.69
CA TRP A 177 -5.85 -3.28 -3.34
C TRP A 177 -4.68 -3.40 -2.38
N ARG A 178 -4.88 -3.09 -1.09
CA ARG A 178 -3.85 -3.26 -0.05
C ARG A 178 -3.41 -4.73 0.08
N MET A 179 -4.35 -5.68 0.07
CA MET A 179 -4.03 -7.10 0.13
C MET A 179 -3.23 -7.56 -1.10
N GLN A 180 -3.64 -7.12 -2.29
CA GLN A 180 -2.94 -7.41 -3.54
C GLN A 180 -1.51 -6.83 -3.53
N LEU A 181 -1.36 -5.56 -3.13
CA LEU A 181 -0.07 -4.90 -2.99
C LEU A 181 0.82 -5.65 -1.99
N HIS A 182 0.30 -6.01 -0.83
CA HIS A 182 1.05 -6.73 0.21
C HIS A 182 1.56 -8.08 -0.30
N ALA A 183 0.70 -8.86 -0.98
CA ALA A 183 1.07 -10.14 -1.56
C ALA A 183 2.21 -10.00 -2.59
N ILE A 184 2.08 -9.06 -3.53
CA ILE A 184 3.08 -8.83 -4.57
C ILE A 184 4.39 -8.32 -3.96
N ASN A 185 4.36 -7.33 -3.06
CA ASN A 185 5.54 -6.83 -2.35
C ASN A 185 6.31 -7.96 -1.67
N LYS A 186 5.60 -8.79 -0.89
CA LYS A 186 6.21 -9.89 -0.13
C LYS A 186 6.80 -10.96 -1.04
N ALA A 187 6.19 -11.20 -2.20
CA ALA A 187 6.72 -12.12 -3.20
C ALA A 187 7.93 -11.55 -3.93
N ILE A 188 7.85 -10.30 -4.38
CA ILE A 188 8.95 -9.59 -5.03
C ILE A 188 10.15 -9.54 -4.09
N GLY A 189 9.98 -9.19 -2.81
CA GLY A 189 11.07 -9.16 -1.84
C GLY A 189 11.75 -10.51 -1.58
N ARG A 190 11.07 -11.64 -1.84
CA ARG A 190 11.68 -12.98 -1.77
C ARG A 190 12.44 -13.38 -3.03
N MET A 191 12.05 -12.82 -4.17
CA MET A 191 12.63 -13.14 -5.47
C MET A 191 13.70 -12.14 -5.90
N GLN A 192 13.65 -10.91 -5.38
CA GLN A 192 14.67 -9.88 -5.56
C GLN A 192 15.84 -10.13 -4.61
N GLY A 193 17.04 -10.28 -5.17
CA GLY A 193 18.29 -10.51 -4.44
C GLY A 193 19.21 -11.49 -5.15
N ASP A 194 20.41 -11.67 -4.62
CA ASP A 194 21.42 -12.59 -5.19
C ASP A 194 20.99 -14.07 -5.10
N SER A 195 19.98 -14.38 -4.27
CA SER A 195 19.47 -15.74 -4.05
C SER A 195 17.94 -15.76 -3.98
N PRO A 196 17.25 -15.78 -5.14
CA PRO A 196 15.81 -15.91 -5.21
C PRO A 196 15.33 -17.17 -4.48
N SER A 197 14.34 -17.02 -3.61
CA SER A 197 13.85 -18.12 -2.75
C SER A 197 12.37 -18.40 -2.99
N PRO A 198 12.01 -19.06 -4.10
CA PRO A 198 10.63 -19.44 -4.39
C PRO A 198 10.13 -20.47 -3.36
N THR A 199 8.82 -20.47 -3.13
CA THR A 199 8.15 -21.49 -2.30
C THR A 199 7.97 -22.81 -3.07
N GLY A 200 8.01 -22.76 -4.40
CA GLY A 200 7.94 -23.93 -5.27
C GLY A 200 7.93 -23.55 -6.74
N PHE A 201 7.50 -24.48 -7.59
CA PHE A 201 7.37 -24.28 -9.04
C PHE A 201 5.99 -24.71 -9.51
N ASP A 202 5.47 -24.03 -10.52
CA ASP A 202 4.24 -24.47 -11.19
C ASP A 202 4.53 -25.65 -12.15
N ARG A 203 3.48 -26.17 -12.81
CA ARG A 203 3.60 -27.28 -13.76
C ARG A 203 4.46 -26.96 -14.99
N ASN A 204 4.66 -25.68 -15.29
CA ASN A 204 5.45 -25.21 -16.41
C ASN A 204 6.91 -24.90 -15.99
N GLY A 205 7.23 -25.09 -14.71
CA GLY A 205 8.54 -24.79 -14.14
C GLY A 205 8.77 -23.31 -13.84
N ASN A 206 7.71 -22.50 -13.78
CA ASN A 206 7.82 -21.12 -13.34
C ASN A 206 8.00 -21.06 -11.83
N PRO A 207 8.92 -20.25 -11.29
CA PRO A 207 9.03 -20.04 -9.85
C PRO A 207 7.74 -19.45 -9.28
N VAL A 208 7.36 -19.92 -8.09
CA VAL A 208 6.14 -19.51 -7.40
C VAL A 208 6.46 -19.12 -5.97
N VAL A 209 5.91 -17.99 -5.52
CA VAL A 209 5.89 -17.61 -4.11
C VAL A 209 4.46 -17.69 -3.60
N VAL A 210 4.27 -18.45 -2.52
CA VAL A 210 2.99 -18.51 -1.80
C VAL A 210 3.13 -17.71 -0.52
N VAL A 211 2.22 -16.76 -0.34
CA VAL A 211 2.16 -15.86 0.80
C VAL A 211 0.94 -16.23 1.64
N ASP A 212 1.13 -16.53 2.92
CA ASP A 212 0.00 -16.59 3.86
C ASP A 212 -0.56 -15.18 4.07
N LEU A 213 -1.84 -15.03 3.76
CA LEU A 213 -2.59 -13.77 3.78
C LEU A 213 -4.07 -14.08 4.07
N PRO A 214 -4.46 -14.17 5.35
CA PRO A 214 -5.82 -14.50 5.75
C PRO A 214 -6.85 -13.55 5.10
N GLY A 215 -7.89 -14.12 4.50
CA GLY A 215 -8.90 -13.35 3.79
C GLY A 215 -8.41 -12.62 2.54
N ALA A 216 -7.28 -13.01 1.94
CA ALA A 216 -6.71 -12.42 0.72
C ALA A 216 -7.74 -12.19 -0.38
N GLY A 217 -8.68 -13.13 -0.56
CA GLY A 217 -9.61 -13.10 -1.67
C GLY A 217 -10.84 -13.96 -1.51
N ARG A 218 -11.64 -13.93 -2.57
CA ARG A 218 -12.82 -14.78 -2.80
C ARG A 218 -12.82 -15.27 -4.25
N GLY A 219 -13.64 -16.26 -4.56
CA GLY A 219 -13.65 -16.84 -5.89
C GLY A 219 -14.72 -17.89 -6.15
N TYR A 220 -14.61 -18.52 -7.30
CA TYR A 220 -15.45 -19.64 -7.70
C TYR A 220 -14.59 -20.81 -8.16
N LYS A 221 -15.09 -22.02 -7.90
CA LYS A 221 -14.51 -23.27 -8.40
C LYS A 221 -15.49 -23.92 -9.39
N PRO A 222 -15.05 -24.28 -10.61
CA PRO A 222 -15.87 -24.99 -11.57
C PRO A 222 -16.49 -26.24 -10.97
N ASN A 223 -17.74 -26.51 -11.37
CA ASN A 223 -18.49 -27.66 -10.91
C ASN A 223 -18.71 -28.62 -12.09
N SER A 224 -18.06 -29.79 -12.03
CA SER A 224 -18.12 -30.79 -13.09
C SER A 224 -19.50 -31.43 -13.26
N ARG A 225 -20.35 -31.41 -12.23
CA ARG A 225 -21.72 -31.98 -12.30
C ARG A 225 -22.74 -30.98 -12.83
N ASN A 226 -22.53 -29.69 -12.62
CA ASN A 226 -23.39 -28.63 -13.09
C ASN A 226 -22.54 -27.41 -13.44
N VAL A 227 -22.20 -27.29 -14.72
CA VAL A 227 -21.31 -26.25 -15.25
C VAL A 227 -21.82 -24.84 -14.93
N ASN A 228 -23.15 -24.64 -14.88
CA ASN A 228 -23.78 -23.34 -14.62
C ASN A 228 -23.84 -22.99 -13.12
N ASN A 229 -23.43 -23.90 -12.23
CA ASN A 229 -23.46 -23.70 -10.78
C ASN A 229 -22.08 -23.94 -10.16
N PRO A 230 -21.09 -23.05 -10.41
CA PRO A 230 -19.79 -23.14 -9.78
C PRO A 230 -19.89 -22.89 -8.28
N ARG A 231 -19.01 -23.51 -7.50
CA ARG A 231 -18.99 -23.39 -6.04
C ARG A 231 -18.33 -22.07 -5.64
N TYR A 232 -19.02 -21.25 -4.86
CA TYR A 232 -18.45 -20.04 -4.27
C TYR A 232 -17.46 -20.37 -3.14
N ILE A 233 -16.39 -19.58 -3.05
CA ILE A 233 -15.35 -19.64 -2.02
C ILE A 233 -15.21 -18.22 -1.46
N GLU A 234 -15.66 -18.01 -0.23
CA GLU A 234 -15.68 -16.69 0.39
C GLU A 234 -14.30 -16.21 0.89
N ASN A 235 -13.52 -17.15 1.43
CA ASN A 235 -12.25 -16.88 2.08
C ASN A 235 -11.15 -17.74 1.47
N MET A 236 -10.19 -17.07 0.85
CA MET A 236 -8.90 -17.62 0.43
C MET A 236 -7.83 -16.98 1.31
N ASP A 237 -7.07 -17.80 2.04
CA ASP A 237 -6.13 -17.34 3.08
C ASP A 237 -4.68 -17.30 2.60
N LYS A 238 -4.46 -17.51 1.30
CA LYS A 238 -3.15 -17.43 0.68
C LYS A 238 -3.22 -16.64 -0.62
N ALA A 239 -2.08 -16.12 -1.04
CA ALA A 239 -1.86 -15.55 -2.37
C ALA A 239 -0.69 -16.26 -3.05
N GLU A 240 -0.88 -16.62 -4.31
CA GLU A 240 0.14 -17.21 -5.17
C GLU A 240 0.62 -16.16 -6.18
N ILE A 241 1.93 -15.95 -6.25
CA ILE A 241 2.57 -15.06 -7.22
C ILE A 241 3.50 -15.91 -8.07
N ARG A 242 3.39 -15.80 -9.40
CA ARG A 242 4.23 -16.53 -10.34
C ARG A 242 5.20 -15.60 -11.05
N PHE A 243 6.41 -16.11 -11.23
CA PHE A 243 7.53 -15.40 -11.82
C PHE A 243 7.95 -16.06 -13.12
N ASP A 244 8.47 -15.26 -14.04
CA ASP A 244 8.97 -15.76 -15.31
C ASP A 244 10.17 -16.70 -15.07
N ARG A 245 10.15 -17.88 -15.67
CA ARG A 245 11.26 -18.84 -15.57
C ARG A 245 12.57 -18.29 -16.16
N SER A 246 12.48 -17.47 -17.21
CA SER A 246 13.64 -16.83 -17.85
C SER A 246 14.13 -15.60 -17.08
N ASN A 247 13.24 -14.98 -16.30
CA ASN A 247 13.54 -13.82 -15.47
C ASN A 247 12.86 -13.96 -14.10
N PRO A 248 13.48 -14.66 -13.14
CA PRO A 248 12.85 -15.03 -11.86
C PRO A 248 12.54 -13.84 -10.96
N THR A 249 13.01 -12.63 -11.27
CA THR A 249 12.65 -11.39 -10.56
C THR A 249 11.40 -10.71 -11.12
N ARG A 250 10.92 -11.14 -12.31
CA ARG A 250 9.76 -10.57 -12.98
C ARG A 250 8.49 -11.38 -12.67
N PRO A 251 7.59 -10.89 -11.79
CA PRO A 251 6.27 -11.50 -11.64
C PRO A 251 5.45 -11.25 -12.90
N PHE A 252 4.60 -12.21 -13.29
CA PHE A 252 3.66 -12.01 -14.41
C PHE A 252 2.20 -12.17 -13.98
N THR A 253 1.92 -12.79 -12.84
CA THR A 253 0.57 -12.88 -12.28
C THR A 253 0.60 -13.09 -10.77
N ALA A 254 -0.42 -12.55 -10.08
CA ALA A 254 -0.72 -12.86 -8.69
C ALA A 254 -2.22 -13.15 -8.51
N PHE A 255 -2.57 -14.05 -7.59
CA PHE A 255 -3.96 -14.35 -7.33
C PHE A 255 -4.18 -15.00 -5.96
N PRO A 256 -5.33 -14.78 -5.32
CA PRO A 256 -5.71 -15.51 -4.11
C PRO A 256 -5.94 -17.00 -4.40
N LYS A 257 -5.59 -17.84 -3.42
CA LYS A 257 -5.61 -19.31 -3.52
C LYS A 257 -6.21 -19.98 -2.29
#